data_AF-W1XJ19-F1
#
_entry.id   AF-W1XJ19-F1
#
_cell.length_a   1.000
_cell.length_b   1.000
_cell.length_c   1.000
_cell.angle_alpha   90.00
_cell.angle_beta   90.00
_cell.angle_gamma   90.00
#
_symmetry.space_group_name_H-M   'P 1'
#
loop_
_entity.id
_entity.type
_entity.pdbx_description
1 polymer ?
#
loop_
_entity_poly.entity_id
_entity_poly.type
_entity_poly.pdbx_seq_one_letter_code
_entity_poly.pdbx_strand_id
1 'polypeptide(L)'
;NIINETAFAASTQESRPILTGVHFVLTENKNLKTVATDSHRMSQKKIVLEKNGDNFDVVIPSRSLREFSAVFTDDIETVEIYFTNNQFLHSHVQLQESSHVH
;
A
#
# COMPACT_ATOMS: atom_id res chain seq x y z
N ASN A 1 -10.25 4.29 3.83
CA ASN A 1 -8.84 3.85 3.85
C ASN A 1 -8.41 3.56 2.41
N ILE A 2 -7.23 4.04 2.00
CA ILE A 2 -6.65 3.96 0.65
C ILE A 2 -6.68 2.54 0.09
N ILE A 3 -6.46 1.52 0.94
CA ILE A 3 -6.52 0.11 0.57
C ILE A 3 -7.91 -0.26 0.05
N ASN A 4 -8.96 0.02 0.80
CA ASN A 4 -10.35 -0.30 0.41
C ASN A 4 -10.77 0.47 -0.84
N GLU A 5 -10.27 1.69 -1.02
CA GLU A 5 -10.57 2.54 -2.17
C GLU A 5 -9.86 2.08 -3.45
N THR A 6 -8.82 1.26 -3.39
CA THR A 6 -8.04 0.86 -4.57
C THR A 6 -7.98 -0.64 -4.80
N ALA A 7 -7.71 -1.45 -3.76
CA ALA A 7 -7.51 -2.90 -3.88
C ALA A 7 -8.72 -3.68 -4.41
N PHE A 8 -9.92 -3.10 -4.41
CA PHE A 8 -11.11 -3.72 -5.01
C PHE A 8 -11.06 -3.78 -6.55
N ALA A 9 -10.30 -2.88 -7.18
CA ALA A 9 -10.19 -2.77 -8.63
C ALA A 9 -9.08 -3.65 -9.22
N ALA A 10 -8.26 -4.31 -8.38
CA ALA A 10 -7.26 -5.26 -8.83
C ALA A 10 -7.90 -6.53 -9.42
N SER A 11 -7.23 -7.12 -10.41
CA SER A 11 -7.61 -8.39 -11.02
C SER A 11 -7.50 -9.54 -10.02
N THR A 12 -8.41 -10.51 -10.12
CA THR A 12 -8.28 -11.81 -9.45
C THR A 12 -7.71 -12.89 -10.39
N GLN A 13 -7.37 -12.52 -11.63
CA GLN A 13 -6.81 -13.44 -12.61
C GLN A 13 -5.29 -13.55 -12.42
N GLU A 14 -4.85 -14.69 -11.89
CA GLU A 14 -3.43 -15.02 -11.69
C GLU A 14 -2.64 -15.11 -13.02
N SER A 15 -3.32 -15.22 -14.17
CA SER A 15 -2.70 -15.18 -15.50
C SER A 15 -2.13 -13.80 -15.87
N ARG A 16 -2.49 -12.74 -15.13
CA ARG A 16 -1.94 -11.38 -15.26
C ARG A 16 -1.43 -10.88 -13.91
N PRO A 17 -0.31 -11.44 -13.38
CA PRO A 17 0.14 -11.19 -12.01
C PRO A 17 0.28 -9.71 -11.66
N ILE A 18 0.76 -8.89 -12.60
CA ILE A 18 0.94 -7.45 -12.37
C ILE A 18 -0.36 -6.71 -12.04
N LEU A 19 -1.50 -7.18 -12.53
CA LEU A 19 -2.82 -6.58 -12.28
C LEU A 19 -3.46 -7.07 -10.99
N THR A 20 -2.89 -8.09 -10.33
CA THR A 20 -3.39 -8.61 -9.05
C THR A 20 -2.99 -7.74 -7.86
N GLY A 21 -2.05 -6.82 -8.07
CA GLY A 21 -1.59 -5.88 -7.08
C GLY A 21 -2.19 -4.49 -7.21
N VAL A 22 -1.85 -3.66 -6.24
CA VAL A 22 -2.05 -2.22 -6.26
C VAL A 22 -0.69 -1.58 -6.45
N HIS A 23 -0.58 -0.69 -7.44
CA HIS A 23 0.60 0.10 -7.72
C HIS A 23 0.65 1.28 -6.75
N PHE A 24 1.71 1.38 -5.95
CA PHE A 24 1.98 2.53 -5.08
C PHE A 24 3.22 3.26 -5.58
N VAL A 25 3.11 4.58 -5.71
CA VAL A 25 4.22 5.46 -6.09
C VAL A 25 4.26 6.66 -5.17
N LEU A 26 5.39 6.89 -4.52
CA LEU A 26 5.68 8.13 -3.81
C LEU A 26 6.68 8.96 -4.62
N THR A 27 6.29 10.18 -4.99
CA THR A 27 7.15 11.13 -5.71
C THR A 27 7.33 12.42 -4.90
N GLU A 28 8.40 13.15 -5.17
CA GLU A 28 8.69 14.44 -4.51
C GLU A 28 8.68 14.34 -2.97
N ASN A 29 9.00 13.16 -2.45
CA ASN A 29 9.03 12.80 -1.03
C ASN A 29 7.68 12.94 -0.29
N LYS A 30 6.58 13.30 -0.98
CA LYS A 30 5.28 13.57 -0.34
C LYS A 30 4.06 13.11 -1.14
N ASN A 31 4.15 13.01 -2.46
CA ASN A 31 2.98 12.76 -3.30
C ASN A 31 2.77 11.26 -3.51
N LEU A 32 1.90 10.65 -2.70
CA LEU A 32 1.54 9.24 -2.84
C LEU A 32 0.39 9.08 -3.84
N LYS A 33 0.60 8.25 -4.85
CA LYS A 33 -0.41 7.80 -5.80
C LYS A 33 -0.56 6.29 -5.70
N THR A 34 -1.81 5.82 -5.62
CA THR A 34 -2.14 4.40 -5.63
C THR A 34 -3.10 4.09 -6.76
N VAL A 35 -2.83 3.04 -7.54
CA VAL A 35 -3.64 2.64 -8.71
C VAL A 35 -3.85 1.13 -8.72
N ALA A 36 -5.07 0.69 -9.06
CA ALA A 36 -5.35 -0.71 -9.35
C ALA A 36 -6.34 -0.82 -10.51
N THR A 37 -6.21 -1.87 -11.32
CA THR A 37 -7.10 -2.14 -12.45
C THR A 37 -7.15 -3.62 -12.79
N ASP A 38 -8.30 -4.07 -13.31
CA ASP A 38 -8.53 -5.40 -13.86
C ASP A 38 -8.63 -5.39 -15.40
N SER A 39 -8.20 -4.30 -16.05
CA SER A 39 -8.39 -3.96 -17.48
C SER A 39 -9.79 -3.49 -17.88
N HIS A 40 -10.79 -3.61 -17.01
CA HIS A 40 -12.16 -3.15 -17.28
C HIS A 40 -12.53 -1.91 -16.46
N ARG A 41 -12.05 -1.85 -15.21
CA ARG A 41 -12.20 -0.72 -14.30
C ARG A 41 -10.87 -0.34 -13.69
N MET A 42 -10.74 0.92 -13.29
CA MET A 42 -9.57 1.45 -12.61
C MET A 42 -10.03 2.22 -11.38
N SER A 43 -9.30 2.06 -10.28
CA SER A 43 -9.38 2.98 -9.15
C SER A 43 -8.04 3.65 -8.94
N GLN A 44 -8.08 4.94 -8.60
CA GLN A 44 -6.89 5.74 -8.30
C GLN A 44 -7.17 6.62 -7.09
N LYS A 45 -6.21 6.67 -6.16
CA LYS A 45 -6.18 7.64 -5.06
C LYS A 45 -4.86 8.40 -5.07
N LYS A 46 -4.93 9.67 -4.71
CA LYS A 46 -3.77 10.54 -4.51
C LYS A 46 -3.88 11.17 -3.13
N ILE A 47 -2.79 11.17 -2.38
CA ILE A 47 -2.67 11.88 -1.11
C ILE A 47 -1.32 12.59 -1.04
N VAL A 48 -1.25 13.66 -0.24
CA VAL A 48 0.01 14.30 0.14
C VAL A 48 0.32 13.86 1.56
N LEU A 49 1.50 13.26 1.78
CA LEU A 49 1.94 12.83 3.11
C LEU A 49 2.22 14.05 3.98
N GLU A 50 1.85 13.96 5.25
CA GLU A 50 2.15 15.00 6.24
C GLU A 50 3.66 15.09 6.51
N LYS A 51 4.33 13.94 6.59
CA LYS A 51 5.79 13.79 6.75
C LYS A 51 6.43 13.30 5.45
N ASN A 52 7.66 13.73 5.18
CA ASN A 52 8.43 13.26 4.04
C ASN A 52 8.74 11.76 4.16
N GLY A 53 8.70 11.05 3.04
CA GLY A 53 9.21 9.69 2.91
C GLY A 53 10.17 9.56 1.71
N ASP A 54 10.85 8.41 1.62
CA ASP A 54 11.70 8.10 0.47
C ASP A 54 10.85 7.74 -0.75
N ASN A 55 11.21 8.26 -1.92
CA ASN A 55 10.48 7.94 -3.16
C ASN A 55 10.57 6.44 -3.46
N PHE A 56 9.47 5.85 -3.90
CA PHE A 56 9.40 4.45 -4.27
C PHE A 56 8.37 4.21 -5.39
N ASP A 57 8.51 3.09 -6.07
CA ASP A 57 7.60 2.61 -7.11
C ASP A 57 7.48 1.09 -6.98
N VAL A 58 6.33 0.62 -6.47
CA VAL A 58 6.13 -0.79 -6.13
C VAL A 58 4.72 -1.25 -6.44
N VAL A 59 4.57 -2.55 -6.72
CA VAL A 59 3.27 -3.21 -6.79
C VAL A 59 3.15 -4.17 -5.61
N ILE A 60 2.12 -3.96 -4.77
CA ILE A 60 1.85 -4.79 -3.60
C ILE A 60 0.63 -5.66 -3.90
N PRO A 61 0.68 -6.99 -3.70
CA PRO A 61 -0.47 -7.87 -3.92
C PRO A 61 -1.71 -7.37 -3.16
N SER A 62 -2.86 -7.30 -3.85
CA SER A 62 -4.11 -6.79 -3.26
C SER A 62 -4.58 -7.65 -2.09
N ARG A 63 -4.30 -8.95 -2.12
CA ARG A 63 -4.59 -9.87 -1.02
C ARG A 63 -3.83 -9.50 0.25
N SER A 64 -2.52 -9.27 0.15
CA SER A 64 -1.68 -8.86 1.28
C SER A 64 -2.16 -7.55 1.89
N LEU A 65 -2.60 -6.59 1.07
CA LEU A 65 -3.17 -5.33 1.56
C LEU A 65 -4.51 -5.52 2.28
N ARG A 66 -5.36 -6.43 1.82
CA ARG A 66 -6.64 -6.74 2.49
C ARG A 66 -6.42 -7.44 3.83
N GLU A 67 -5.50 -8.41 3.88
CA GLU A 67 -5.10 -9.08 5.11
C GLU A 67 -4.50 -8.07 6.10
N PHE A 68 -3.62 -7.18 5.62
CA PHE A 68 -3.12 -6.05 6.38
C PHE A 68 -4.26 -5.21 6.95
N SER A 69 -5.18 -4.72 6.11
CA SER A 69 -6.28 -3.85 6.57
C SER A 69 -7.26 -4.52 7.54
N ALA A 70 -7.31 -5.85 7.61
CA ALA A 70 -8.14 -6.58 8.56
C ALA A 70 -7.50 -6.69 9.96
N VAL A 71 -6.18 -6.53 10.05
CA VAL A 71 -5.42 -6.60 11.32
C VAL A 71 -5.43 -5.26 12.05
N PHE A 72 -5.52 -4.13 11.32
CA PHE A 72 -5.57 -2.81 11.92
C PHE A 72 -6.99 -2.45 12.34
N THR A 73 -7.17 -2.33 13.65
CA THR A 73 -8.37 -1.77 14.28
C THR A 73 -8.25 -0.24 14.36
N ASP A 74 -9.38 0.46 14.56
CA ASP A 74 -9.46 1.93 14.47
C ASP A 74 -8.65 2.69 15.56
N ASP A 75 -8.11 1.98 16.55
CA ASP A 75 -7.24 2.46 17.62
C ASP A 75 -5.76 2.60 17.21
N ILE A 76 -5.38 2.13 16.02
CA ILE A 76 -4.03 2.32 15.47
C ILE A 76 -3.99 3.61 14.63
N GLU A 77 -3.36 4.65 15.16
CA GLU A 77 -3.31 5.97 14.51
C GLU A 77 -2.29 6.04 13.35
N THR A 78 -1.16 5.32 13.45
CA THR A 78 -0.09 5.38 12.45
C THR A 78 0.52 4.01 12.15
N VAL A 79 0.95 3.81 10.91
CA VAL A 79 1.67 2.61 10.47
C VAL A 79 2.89 3.02 9.65
N GLU A 80 4.04 2.44 9.98
CA GLU A 80 5.26 2.56 9.19
C GLU A 80 5.40 1.38 8.24
N ILE A 81 5.80 1.68 6.99
CA ILE A 81 5.97 0.68 5.94
C ILE A 81 7.40 0.78 5.42
N TYR A 82 8.12 -0.34 5.46
CA TYR A 82 9.49 -0.46 4.98
C TYR A 82 9.54 -1.30 3.72
N PHE A 83 10.24 -0.83 2.69
CA PHE A 83 10.49 -1.58 1.46
C PHE A 83 11.95 -2.03 1.42
N THR A 84 12.18 -3.32 1.16
CA THR A 84 13.53 -3.88 0.95
C THR A 84 13.69 -4.32 -0.51
N ASN A 85 14.88 -4.12 -1.09
CA ASN A 85 15.20 -4.35 -2.51
C ASN A 85 15.20 -5.83 -2.99
N ASN A 86 14.55 -6.77 -2.29
CA ASN A 86 14.48 -8.15 -2.77
C ASN A 86 13.30 -8.35 -3.74
N GLN A 87 13.60 -8.95 -4.90
CA GLN A 87 12.68 -9.27 -6.01
C GLN A 87 11.55 -10.26 -5.65
N PHE A 88 11.33 -10.52 -4.38
CA PHE A 88 10.16 -11.18 -3.81
C PHE A 88 9.73 -10.36 -2.60
N LEU A 89 8.69 -9.56 -2.76
CA LEU A 89 8.15 -8.72 -1.69
C LEU A 89 7.43 -9.63 -0.68
N HIS A 90 8.14 -10.08 0.35
CA HIS A 90 7.51 -10.48 1.61
C HIS A 90 7.23 -9.19 2.37
N SER A 91 5.96 -8.76 2.43
CA SER A 91 5.57 -7.58 3.21
C SER A 91 5.74 -7.87 4.69
N HIS A 92 6.93 -7.62 5.23
CA HIS A 92 7.17 -7.54 6.67
C HIS A 92 6.80 -6.12 7.12
N VAL A 93 5.63 -5.99 7.74
CA VAL A 93 5.23 -4.76 8.42
C VAL A 93 5.72 -4.89 9.85
N GLN A 94 6.77 -4.14 10.20
CA GLN A 94 7.13 -3.94 11.60
C GLN A 94 6.32 -2.78 12.15
N LEU A 95 5.45 -3.10 13.10
CA LEU A 95 4.74 -2.10 13.90
C LEU A 95 5.63 -1.75 15.09
N GLN A 96 6.12 -0.51 15.12
CA GLN A 96 6.62 0.09 16.35
C GLN A 96 5.50 0.94 16.94
N GLU A 97 5.00 0.57 18.12
CA GLU A 97 4.29 1.51 18.97
C GLU A 97 5.26 2.61 19.37
N SER A 98 5.02 3.85 18.92
CA SER A 98 5.71 5.00 19.50
C SER A 98 5.21 5.17 20.93
N SER A 99 5.91 4.57 21.89
CA SER A 99 5.74 4.90 23.30
C SER A 99 6.18 6.35 23.50
N HIS A 100 5.25 7.29 23.42
CA HIS A 100 5.44 8.61 24.02
C HIS A 100 5.43 8.43 25.54
N VAL A 101 6.61 8.24 26.12
CA VAL A 101 6.84 8.50 27.54
C VAL A 101 7.63 9.81 27.61
N HIS A 102 7.02 10.78 28.30
CA HIS A 102 7.54 12.12 28.57
C HIS A 102 8.97 12.16 29.10
#